data_AF-A0A6J6L9J7-F1
#
_entry.id   AF-A0A6J6L9J7-F1
#
_cell.length_a   1.000
_cell.length_b   1.000
_cell.length_c   1.000
_cell.angle_alpha   90.00
_cell.angle_beta   90.00
_cell.angle_gamma   90.00
#
_symmetry.space_group_name_H-M   'P 1'
#
loop_
_entity.id
_entity.type
_entity.pdbx_description
1 polymer ?
#
loop_
_entity_poly.entity_id
_entity_poly.type
_entity_poly.pdbx_seq_one_letter_code
_entity_poly.pdbx_strand_id
1 'polypeptide(L)'
;MEKSLAVQEDGVRVCEKYACGAIQVASTVGCTYWIVTADVRNQVSATDKTLKVLGQLRTTYTKTGPKQFATILLVSKELLDPLHSIGNFKADCRSDIPVETVPTTTYTSNS
;
A
#
# COMPACT_ATOMS: atom_id res chain seq x y z
N MET A 1 -13.78 11.67 3.84
CA MET A 1 -13.46 11.96 2.43
C MET A 1 -12.08 11.40 2.15
N GLU A 2 -12.02 10.39 1.29
CA GLU A 2 -10.82 9.64 0.89
C GLU A 2 -9.77 10.57 0.26
N LYS A 3 -8.83 11.10 1.05
CA LYS A 3 -7.71 11.91 0.55
C LYS A 3 -6.66 11.10 -0.23
N SER A 4 -6.74 9.77 -0.21
CA SER A 4 -5.68 8.88 -0.68
C SER A 4 -5.53 8.81 -2.21
N LEU A 5 -6.59 9.07 -2.98
CA LEU A 5 -6.55 8.97 -4.45
C LEU A 5 -5.95 10.22 -5.15
N ALA A 6 -5.74 11.31 -4.40
CA ALA A 6 -5.28 12.59 -4.93
C ALA A 6 -3.94 13.03 -4.33
N VAL A 7 -3.11 12.08 -3.88
CA VAL A 7 -1.75 12.41 -3.46
C VAL A 7 -0.98 12.83 -4.72
N GLN A 8 -0.52 14.08 -4.73
CA GLN A 8 0.30 14.65 -5.79
C GLN A 8 1.69 14.97 -5.25
N GLU A 9 2.70 14.76 -6.08
CA GLU A 9 4.07 15.19 -5.85
C GLU A 9 4.47 16.04 -7.06
N ASP A 10 4.87 17.29 -6.83
CA ASP A 10 5.19 18.27 -7.89
C ASP A 10 4.08 18.45 -8.95
N GLY A 11 2.81 18.32 -8.55
CA GLY A 11 1.65 18.43 -9.44
C GLY A 11 1.36 17.17 -10.27
N VAL A 12 2.13 16.09 -10.11
CA VAL A 12 1.89 14.80 -10.76
C VAL A 12 1.22 13.86 -9.75
N ARG A 13 0.18 13.11 -10.18
CA ARG A 13 -0.43 12.09 -9.30
C ARG A 13 0.62 11.05 -8.95
N VAL A 14 0.78 10.73 -7.67
CA VAL A 14 1.90 9.87 -7.24
C VAL A 14 1.93 8.50 -7.91
N CYS A 15 0.77 7.94 -8.25
CA CYS A 15 0.68 6.65 -8.94
C CYS A 15 0.84 6.72 -10.46
N GLU A 16 1.05 7.91 -11.01
CA GLU A 16 1.55 8.11 -12.38
C GLU A 16 3.08 8.23 -12.40
N LYS A 17 3.68 8.60 -11.26
CA LYS A 17 5.14 8.73 -11.09
C LYS A 17 5.77 7.47 -10.51
N TYR A 18 5.10 6.83 -9.56
CA TYR A 18 5.60 5.70 -8.77
C TYR A 18 4.69 4.47 -8.89
N ALA A 19 5.26 3.29 -8.68
CA ALA A 19 4.48 2.06 -8.59
C ALA A 19 3.58 2.09 -7.34
N CYS A 20 2.29 1.82 -7.52
CA CYS A 20 1.28 1.81 -6.47
C CYS A 20 0.48 0.52 -6.48
N GLY A 21 -0.09 0.18 -5.32
CA GLY A 21 -1.05 -0.91 -5.17
C GLY A 21 -2.24 -0.47 -4.34
N ALA A 22 -3.38 -1.11 -4.52
CA ALA A 22 -4.57 -0.86 -3.72
C ALA A 22 -5.14 -2.18 -3.21
N ILE A 23 -5.65 -2.17 -1.98
CA ILE A 23 -6.40 -3.29 -1.39
C ILE A 23 -7.70 -2.78 -0.79
N GLN A 24 -8.75 -3.58 -0.91
CA GLN A 24 -9.99 -3.38 -0.16
C GLN A 24 -9.96 -4.25 1.09
N VAL A 25 -10.22 -3.64 2.24
CA VAL A 25 -10.27 -4.32 3.53
C VAL A 25 -11.63 -4.13 4.18
N ALA A 26 -12.02 -5.10 4.98
CA ALA A 26 -13.18 -5.02 5.86
C ALA A 26 -12.95 -5.95 7.06
N SER A 27 -13.55 -5.63 8.20
CA SER A 27 -13.53 -6.51 9.38
C SER A 27 -14.94 -6.76 9.89
N THR A 28 -15.15 -7.88 10.57
CA THR A 28 -16.46 -8.23 11.13
C THR A 28 -16.88 -7.32 12.28
N VAL A 29 -15.91 -6.86 13.08
CA VAL A 29 -16.12 -6.13 14.35
C VAL A 29 -15.62 -4.69 14.35
N GLY A 30 -14.97 -4.24 13.26
CA GLY A 30 -14.28 -2.96 13.19
C GLY A 30 -12.80 -3.07 13.60
N CYS A 31 -12.02 -2.07 13.23
CA CYS A 31 -10.59 -1.96 13.58
C CYS A 31 -10.32 -0.54 14.07
N THR A 32 -9.52 -0.39 15.13
CA THR A 32 -8.99 0.89 15.59
C THR A 32 -8.06 1.49 14.53
N TYR A 33 -7.27 0.66 13.86
CA TYR A 33 -6.48 1.01 12.69
C TYR A 33 -6.11 -0.26 11.91
N TRP A 34 -5.59 -0.09 10.70
CA TRP A 34 -5.04 -1.18 9.90
C TRP A 34 -3.53 -1.03 9.76
N ILE A 35 -2.82 -2.15 9.68
CA ILE A 35 -1.45 -2.21 9.16
C ILE A 35 -1.52 -3.06 7.89
N VAL A 36 -1.18 -2.46 6.76
CA VAL A 36 -1.13 -3.15 5.48
C VAL A 36 0.31 -3.21 4.99
N THR A 37 0.80 -4.40 4.65
CA THR A 37 2.09 -4.58 3.99
C THR A 37 1.93 -5.16 2.60
N ALA A 38 2.90 -4.88 1.73
CA ALA A 38 2.99 -5.42 0.38
C ALA A 38 4.45 -5.42 -0.08
N ASP A 39 4.75 -6.23 -1.09
CA ASP A 39 6.02 -6.20 -1.80
C ASP A 39 5.90 -5.35 -3.07
N VAL A 40 6.91 -4.54 -3.34
CA VAL A 40 7.17 -3.98 -4.67
C VAL A 40 8.00 -5.01 -5.44
N ARG A 41 7.55 -5.41 -6.62
CA ARG A 41 8.13 -6.52 -7.38
C ARG A 41 8.37 -6.10 -8.82
N ASN A 42 9.41 -6.67 -9.41
CA ASN A 42 9.72 -6.54 -10.83
C ASN A 42 9.68 -7.91 -11.50
N GLN A 43 9.20 -7.96 -12.74
CA GLN A 43 9.41 -9.10 -13.62
C GLN A 43 10.81 -9.03 -14.23
N VAL A 44 11.47 -10.18 -14.41
CA VAL A 44 12.80 -10.21 -15.05
C VAL A 44 12.72 -9.63 -16.48
N SER A 45 11.65 -9.95 -17.22
CA SER A 45 11.35 -9.34 -18.52
C SER A 45 9.88 -9.56 -18.90
N ALA A 46 9.46 -9.05 -20.07
CA ALA A 46 8.10 -9.28 -20.58
C ALA A 46 7.79 -10.76 -20.89
N THR A 47 8.82 -11.56 -21.18
CA THR A 47 8.68 -13.01 -21.48
C THR A 47 9.01 -13.88 -20.27
N ASP A 48 9.90 -13.43 -19.39
CA ASP A 48 10.22 -14.09 -18.12
C ASP A 48 9.50 -13.41 -16.96
N LYS A 49 8.38 -14.02 -16.53
CA LYS A 49 7.51 -13.53 -15.46
C LYS A 49 8.03 -13.83 -14.05
N THR A 50 9.27 -14.31 -13.91
CA THR A 50 9.89 -14.51 -12.59
C THR A 50 9.89 -13.18 -11.83
N LEU A 51 9.39 -13.20 -10.58
CA LEU A 51 9.23 -12.00 -9.77
C LEU A 51 10.40 -11.81 -8.82
N LYS A 52 11.08 -10.66 -8.90
CA LYS A 52 12.08 -10.20 -7.95
C LYS A 52 11.48 -9.13 -7.05
N VAL A 53 11.68 -9.23 -5.73
CA VAL A 53 11.25 -8.19 -4.79
C VAL A 53 12.25 -7.02 -4.81
N LEU A 54 11.77 -5.84 -5.16
CA LEU A 54 12.55 -4.59 -5.16
C LEU A 54 12.55 -3.90 -3.79
N GLY A 55 11.49 -4.08 -3.02
CA GLY A 55 11.34 -3.50 -1.69
C GLY A 55 10.00 -3.83 -1.06
N GLN A 56 9.76 -3.27 0.12
CA GLN A 56 8.56 -3.52 0.91
C GLN A 56 7.83 -2.23 1.26
N LEU A 57 6.51 -2.30 1.18
CA LEU A 57 5.58 -1.27 1.58
C LEU A 57 4.97 -1.61 2.92
N ARG A 58 4.79 -0.59 3.75
CA ARG A 58 3.94 -0.64 4.94
C ARG A 58 3.11 0.63 5.00
N THR A 59 1.79 0.48 5.05
CA THR A 59 0.83 1.59 5.19
C THR A 59 -0.08 1.34 6.36
N THR A 60 -0.23 2.31 7.25
CA THR A 60 -1.29 2.31 8.25
C THR A 60 -2.49 3.11 7.77
N TYR A 61 -3.67 2.59 8.06
CA TYR A 61 -4.93 3.25 7.72
C TYR A 61 -5.77 3.42 8.98
N THR A 62 -6.56 4.49 9.00
CA THR A 62 -7.35 4.88 10.16
C THR A 62 -8.46 3.87 10.48
N LYS A 63 -9.21 4.15 11.54
CA LYS A 63 -10.31 3.34 12.06
C LYS A 63 -11.33 3.00 10.98
N THR A 64 -11.85 1.77 11.05
CA THR A 64 -13.01 1.32 10.26
C THR A 64 -14.05 0.69 11.18
N GLY A 65 -15.33 0.88 10.88
CA GLY A 65 -16.43 0.23 11.61
C GLY A 65 -16.65 -1.23 11.20
N PRO A 66 -17.51 -1.96 11.95
CA PRO A 66 -17.94 -3.31 11.58
C PRO A 66 -18.50 -3.38 10.16
N LYS A 67 -18.03 -4.35 9.37
CA LYS A 67 -18.43 -4.63 7.98
C LYS A 67 -18.27 -3.45 7.02
N GLN A 68 -17.53 -2.42 7.42
CA GLN A 68 -17.24 -1.28 6.57
C GLN A 68 -16.07 -1.62 5.65
N PHE A 69 -16.30 -1.48 4.33
CA PHE A 69 -15.22 -1.54 3.36
C PHE A 69 -14.39 -0.24 3.38
N ALA A 70 -13.07 -0.39 3.29
CA ALA A 70 -12.14 0.70 3.07
C ALA A 70 -11.15 0.33 1.97
N THR A 71 -10.85 1.29 1.08
CA THR A 71 -9.82 1.16 0.06
C THR A 71 -8.54 1.80 0.57
N ILE A 72 -7.48 1.02 0.68
CA ILE A 72 -6.17 1.48 1.14
C ILE A 72 -5.22 1.49 -0.06
N LEU A 73 -4.68 2.67 -0.36
CA LEU A 73 -3.65 2.87 -1.38
C LEU A 73 -2.27 2.79 -0.74
N LEU A 74 -1.37 2.01 -1.32
CA LEU A 74 0.03 1.92 -0.94
C LEU A 74 0.86 2.51 -2.07
N VAL A 75 1.66 3.52 -1.74
CA VAL A 75 2.48 4.28 -2.70
C VAL A 75 3.94 3.96 -2.42
N SER A 76 4.65 3.42 -3.41
CA SER A 76 6.10 3.19 -3.31
C SER A 76 6.90 4.45 -3.66
N LYS A 77 8.22 4.34 -3.53
CA LYS A 77 9.17 5.30 -4.13
C LYS A 77 9.94 4.71 -5.31
N GLU A 78 9.52 3.53 -5.79
CA GLU A 78 10.00 2.99 -7.06
C GLU A 78 9.27 3.66 -8.21
N LEU A 79 10.01 4.12 -9.22
CA LEU A 79 9.42 4.72 -10.40
C LEU A 79 8.47 3.73 -11.08
N LEU A 80 7.43 4.28 -11.70
CA LEU A 80 6.47 3.47 -12.44
C LEU A 80 7.16 2.81 -13.64
N ASP A 81 7.06 1.49 -13.72
CA ASP A 81 7.52 0.68 -14.84
C ASP A 81 6.45 -0.40 -15.14
N PRO A 82 6.17 -0.73 -16.41
CA PRO A 82 5.19 -1.77 -16.77
C PRO A 82 5.48 -3.16 -16.19
N LEU A 83 6.74 -3.47 -15.88
CA LEU A 83 7.17 -4.72 -15.26
C LEU A 83 7.08 -4.68 -13.73
N HIS A 84 6.87 -3.49 -13.15
CA HIS A 84 6.63 -3.33 -11.72
C HIS A 84 5.20 -3.73 -11.36
N SER A 85 5.08 -4.40 -10.21
CA SER A 85 3.79 -4.78 -9.62
C SER A 85 3.86 -4.72 -8.10
N ILE A 86 2.73 -4.40 -7.48
CA ILE A 86 2.58 -4.47 -6.03
C ILE A 86 1.77 -5.72 -5.68
N GLY A 87 2.27 -6.55 -4.77
CA GLY A 87 1.60 -7.79 -4.39
C GLY A 87 1.97 -8.26 -2.99
N ASN A 88 1.62 -9.50 -2.63
CA ASN A 88 1.78 -10.03 -1.26
C ASN A 88 1.03 -9.27 -0.18
N PHE A 89 -0.11 -8.68 -0.52
CA PHE A 89 -0.83 -7.85 0.44
C PHE A 89 -1.18 -8.66 1.70
N LYS A 90 -0.82 -8.10 2.86
CA LYS A 90 -1.27 -8.57 4.17
C LYS A 90 -1.92 -7.39 4.87
N ALA A 91 -3.12 -7.58 5.40
CA ALA A 91 -3.83 -6.58 6.17
C ALA A 91 -4.06 -7.10 7.58
N ASP A 92 -3.55 -6.38 8.57
CA ASP A 92 -3.75 -6.65 10.00
C ASP A 92 -4.73 -5.62 10.57
N CYS A 93 -5.83 -6.12 11.13
CA CYS A 93 -6.86 -5.32 11.80
C CYS A 93 -6.50 -5.20 13.27
N ARG A 94 -6.16 -3.98 13.69
CA ARG A 94 -5.71 -3.71 15.05
C ARG A 94 -6.84 -3.20 15.92
N SER A 95 -6.93 -3.67 17.16
CA SER A 95 -7.90 -3.22 18.16
C SER A 95 -7.25 -2.40 19.29
N ASP A 96 -5.93 -2.48 19.41
CA ASP A 96 -5.11 -1.74 20.36
C ASP A 96 -4.95 -0.25 20.00
N ILE A 97 -4.40 0.53 20.93
CA ILE A 97 -4.10 1.96 20.73
C ILE A 97 -2.86 2.07 19.83
N PRO A 98 -2.89 2.85 18.73
CA PRO A 98 -1.72 3.05 17.89
C PRO A 98 -0.55 3.65 18.68
N VAL A 99 0.62 3.03 18.57
CA VAL A 99 1.88 3.56 19.14
C VAL A 99 2.62 4.51 18.19
N GLU A 100 2.14 4.61 16.94
CA GLU A 100 2.68 5.48 15.89
C GLU A 100 1.58 6.39 15.34
N THR A 101 1.98 7.38 14.53
CA THR A 101 1.01 8.23 13.83
C THR A 101 0.31 7.42 12.73
N VAL A 102 -1.02 7.50 12.70
CA VAL A 102 -1.86 6.86 11.68
C VAL A 102 -2.72 7.93 11.00
N PRO A 103 -2.80 7.98 9.66
CA PRO A 103 -2.17 7.09 8.69
C PRO A 103 -0.72 7.48 8.36
N THR A 104 0.11 6.49 8.04
CA THR A 104 1.49 6.67 7.58
C THR A 104 1.82 5.64 6.50
N THR A 105 2.66 5.98 5.53
CA THR A 105 3.20 5.05 4.54
C THR A 105 4.72 5.09 4.56
N THR A 106 5.34 3.91 4.56
CA THR A 106 6.80 3.74 4.45
C THR A 106 7.13 2.77 3.32
N TYR A 107 8.20 3.07 2.60
CA TYR A 107 8.79 2.19 1.61
C TYR A 107 10.24 1.89 1.99
N THR A 108 10.62 0.62 2.00
CA THR A 108 11.99 0.15 2.26
C THR A 108 12.50 -0.57 1.02
N SER A 109 13.53 -0.01 0.36
CA SER A 109 14.17 -0.64 -0.80
C SER A 109 15.10 -1.77 -0.37
N ASN A 110 15.23 -2.81 -1.21
CA ASN A 110 16.13 -3.94 -1.04
C ASN A 110 17.48 -3.75 -1.77
N SER A 111 17.79 -2.53 -2.20
CA SER A 111 19.03 -2.16 -2.90
C SER A 111 20.29 -2.74 -2.26
#